data_AF-A0A7X3FXW8-F1
#
_entry.id   AF-A0A7X3FXW8-F1
#
_cell.length_a   1.000
_cell.length_b   1.000
_cell.length_c   1.000
_cell.angle_alpha   90.00
_cell.angle_beta   90.00
_cell.angle_gamma   90.00
#
_symmetry.space_group_name_H-M   'P 1'
#
loop_
_entity.id
_entity.type
_entity.pdbx_description
1 polymer ?
#
loop_
_entity_poly.entity_id
_entity_poly.type
_entity_poly.pdbx_seq_one_letter_code
_entity_poly.pdbx_strand_id
1 'polypeptide(L)'
;MRKLIKYVLVAGLLTAAGCSSVDTGLRNTVVLHYQHVANVHRIDFTTPVALPNRAPVQFVLPLDSHGFWAVFLLCDLDVTGANIPSFYFDADRLRVQYGDQRYGPLRPYTLRLEDTADINSRFDTDALADAIAAELQRGPSSQVFRHGYYAQLHYRFAVYVPRALPDYSGDQLRLRYEGGQTLALGNGYPPADIANAGPGGPGIAARCLP
;
A
#
# COMPACT_ATOMS: atom_id res chain seq x y z
N MET A 1 71.42 12.43 -45.52
CA MET A 1 70.77 12.72 -44.22
C MET A 1 69.54 11.80 -44.12
N ARG A 2 69.62 10.60 -43.53
CA ARG A 2 69.23 10.24 -42.15
C ARG A 2 67.86 10.79 -41.67
N LYS A 3 66.89 9.85 -41.50
CA LYS A 3 65.80 9.71 -40.49
C LYS A 3 64.64 8.92 -41.17
N LEU A 4 64.32 7.63 -40.96
CA LEU A 4 64.19 6.72 -39.81
C LEU A 4 63.01 7.05 -38.84
N ILE A 5 62.02 6.11 -38.82
CA ILE A 5 61.06 5.71 -37.75
C ILE A 5 59.91 6.73 -37.50
N LYS A 6 58.60 6.40 -37.46
CA LYS A 6 57.91 5.39 -36.62
C LYS A 6 56.56 4.91 -37.17
N TYR A 7 56.44 3.59 -37.28
CA TYR A 7 55.19 2.87 -37.11
C TYR A 7 54.67 3.07 -35.68
N VAL A 8 53.39 3.38 -35.52
CA VAL A 8 52.68 3.21 -34.25
C VAL A 8 51.55 2.21 -34.51
N LEU A 9 51.83 0.96 -34.17
CA LEU A 9 50.83 -0.06 -33.88
C LEU A 9 50.00 0.42 -32.69
N VAL A 10 48.72 0.75 -32.91
CA VAL A 10 47.75 0.87 -31.83
C VAL A 10 47.25 -0.53 -31.53
N ALA A 11 48.00 -1.22 -30.67
CA ALA A 11 47.56 -2.45 -30.04
C ALA A 11 46.72 -2.10 -28.80
N GLY A 12 45.57 -2.75 -28.68
CA GLY A 12 44.94 -3.03 -27.40
C GLY A 12 43.93 -1.99 -26.92
N LEU A 13 42.66 -2.37 -26.95
CA LEU A 13 41.88 -2.55 -25.72
C LEU A 13 40.59 -3.30 -26.06
N LEU A 14 40.66 -4.63 -25.92
CA LEU A 14 39.50 -5.44 -25.57
C LEU A 14 39.02 -4.94 -24.19
N THR A 15 38.01 -4.09 -24.15
CA THR A 15 37.26 -3.88 -22.92
C THR A 15 36.34 -5.07 -22.73
N ALA A 16 36.67 -5.81 -21.68
CA ALA A 16 35.99 -6.98 -21.20
C ALA A 16 34.47 -6.76 -21.13
N ALA A 17 33.74 -7.84 -21.41
CA ALA A 17 32.36 -8.02 -21.07
C ALA A 17 32.10 -7.58 -19.62
N GLY A 18 31.49 -6.41 -19.46
CA GLY A 18 30.76 -6.08 -18.24
C GLY A 18 29.50 -6.92 -18.24
N CYS A 19 29.60 -8.17 -17.77
CA CYS A 19 28.44 -8.85 -17.20
C CYS A 19 27.94 -7.93 -16.10
N SER A 20 26.91 -7.15 -16.42
CA SER A 20 26.11 -6.40 -15.46
C SER A 20 25.80 -7.35 -14.32
N SER A 21 26.40 -7.08 -13.16
CA SER A 21 26.15 -7.80 -11.93
C SER A 21 24.64 -7.83 -11.75
N VAL A 22 24.06 -9.04 -11.75
CA VAL A 22 22.67 -9.24 -11.37
C VAL A 22 22.51 -8.58 -10.00
N ASP A 23 21.62 -7.59 -10.00
CA ASP A 23 21.39 -6.61 -8.96
C ASP A 23 21.46 -7.20 -7.55
N THR A 24 22.45 -6.77 -6.76
CA THR A 24 22.57 -7.15 -5.35
C THR A 24 21.37 -6.67 -4.53
N GLY A 25 20.59 -5.71 -5.03
CA GLY A 25 19.37 -5.24 -4.40
C GLY A 25 18.29 -6.32 -4.25
N LEU A 26 18.14 -7.21 -5.24
CA LEU A 26 17.12 -8.27 -5.20
C LEU A 26 17.41 -9.33 -4.12
N ARG A 27 18.69 -9.57 -3.79
CA ARG A 27 19.08 -10.56 -2.77
C ARG A 27 18.61 -10.21 -1.35
N ASN A 28 18.27 -8.94 -1.12
CA ASN A 28 17.83 -8.42 0.18
C ASN A 28 16.42 -7.81 0.12
N THR A 29 15.69 -8.06 -0.97
CA THR A 29 14.34 -7.51 -1.17
C THR A 29 13.28 -8.53 -0.80
N VAL A 30 12.30 -8.11 0.00
CA VAL A 30 11.05 -8.86 0.21
C VAL A 30 10.05 -8.45 -0.86
N VAL A 31 9.38 -9.42 -1.50
CA VAL A 31 8.37 -9.13 -2.52
C VAL A 31 6.97 -9.29 -1.93
N LEU A 32 6.16 -8.24 -2.02
CA LEU A 32 4.77 -8.22 -1.57
C LEU A 32 3.87 -8.25 -2.80
N HIS A 33 3.16 -9.35 -3.03
CA HIS A 33 2.15 -9.43 -4.09
C HIS A 33 0.81 -8.97 -3.55
N TYR A 34 0.18 -8.00 -4.20
CA TYR A 34 -1.09 -7.45 -3.75
C TYR A 34 -2.11 -7.28 -4.88
N GLN A 35 -3.36 -7.07 -4.48
CA GLN A 35 -4.43 -6.62 -5.34
C GLN A 35 -5.10 -5.40 -4.74
N HIS A 36 -5.35 -4.38 -5.56
CA HIS A 36 -6.22 -3.26 -5.21
C HIS A 36 -7.67 -3.67 -5.47
N VAL A 37 -8.47 -3.88 -4.42
CA VAL A 37 -9.80 -4.50 -4.55
C VAL A 37 -10.92 -3.48 -4.61
N ALA A 38 -10.82 -2.37 -3.88
CA ALA A 38 -11.87 -1.37 -3.87
C ALA A 38 -11.37 0.02 -3.44
N ASN A 39 -12.00 1.06 -3.98
CA ASN A 39 -12.03 2.40 -3.39
C ASN A 39 -13.36 2.55 -2.66
N VAL A 40 -13.33 2.84 -1.36
CA VAL A 40 -14.53 3.00 -0.53
C VAL A 40 -14.70 4.47 -0.15
N HIS A 41 -15.89 5.04 -0.36
CA HIS A 41 -16.14 6.48 -0.13
C HIS A 41 -16.90 6.80 1.16
N ARG A 42 -17.49 5.79 1.81
CA ARG A 42 -18.18 5.91 3.08
C ARG A 42 -18.05 4.59 3.83
N ILE A 43 -17.90 4.65 5.14
CA ILE A 43 -17.89 3.46 5.99
C ILE A 43 -19.02 3.62 7.00
N ASP A 44 -20.05 2.80 6.83
CA ASP A 44 -21.16 2.63 7.76
C ASP A 44 -20.77 1.58 8.79
N PHE A 45 -20.82 1.90 10.08
CA PHE A 45 -20.43 0.97 11.11
C PHE A 45 -21.58 0.06 11.51
N THR A 46 -21.32 -1.25 11.53
CA THR A 46 -22.26 -2.24 12.08
C THR A 46 -22.59 -1.96 13.55
N THR A 47 -21.59 -1.52 14.32
CA THR A 47 -21.75 -1.06 15.70
C THR A 47 -21.34 0.41 15.77
N PRO A 48 -22.23 1.32 16.20
CA PRO A 48 -21.89 2.74 16.28
C PRO A 48 -20.66 2.98 17.16
N VAL A 49 -19.76 3.85 16.72
CA VAL A 49 -18.48 4.09 17.41
C VAL A 49 -18.67 5.13 18.50
N ALA A 50 -18.51 4.71 19.76
CA ALA A 50 -18.53 5.62 20.88
C ALA A 50 -17.24 6.47 20.91
N LEU A 51 -17.39 7.79 20.86
CA LEU A 51 -16.28 8.73 20.93
C LEU A 51 -16.36 9.61 22.18
N PRO A 52 -15.22 10.08 22.71
CA PRO A 52 -15.22 11.01 23.84
C PRO A 52 -16.03 12.28 23.54
N ASN A 53 -16.91 12.66 24.48
CA ASN A 53 -17.65 13.92 24.49
C ASN A 53 -18.59 14.17 23.30
N ARG A 54 -19.10 13.13 22.65
CA ARG A 54 -20.10 13.27 21.57
C ARG A 54 -21.00 12.05 21.44
N ALA A 55 -22.03 12.16 20.60
CA ALA A 55 -22.91 11.04 20.28
C ALA A 55 -22.14 9.93 19.55
N PRO A 56 -22.55 8.66 19.67
CA PRO A 56 -21.97 7.58 18.90
C PRO A 56 -22.08 7.83 17.40
N VAL A 57 -20.97 7.62 16.67
CA VAL A 57 -20.88 7.87 15.24
C VAL A 57 -21.36 6.65 14.46
N GLN A 58 -22.32 6.86 13.57
CA GLN A 58 -22.89 5.80 12.74
C GLN A 58 -22.06 5.52 11.48
N PHE A 59 -21.46 6.55 10.90
CA PHE A 59 -20.67 6.43 9.69
C PHE A 59 -19.63 7.55 9.57
N VAL A 60 -18.66 7.30 8.71
CA VAL A 60 -17.58 8.25 8.43
C VAL A 60 -17.43 8.51 6.95
N LEU A 61 -17.05 9.75 6.65
CA LEU A 61 -16.78 10.22 5.31
C LEU A 61 -15.34 10.75 5.23
N PRO A 62 -14.68 10.64 4.07
CA PRO A 62 -13.45 11.36 3.83
C PRO A 62 -13.65 12.87 3.97
N LEU A 63 -12.60 13.60 4.33
CA LEU A 63 -12.70 15.05 4.53
C LEU A 63 -13.07 15.78 3.23
N ASP A 64 -12.45 15.39 2.13
CA ASP A 64 -12.83 15.78 0.77
C ASP A 64 -13.85 14.79 0.22
N SER A 65 -14.88 15.26 -0.50
CA SER A 65 -15.91 14.39 -1.08
C SER A 65 -15.37 13.38 -2.10
N HIS A 66 -14.17 13.61 -2.64
CA HIS A 66 -13.48 12.71 -3.57
C HIS A 66 -12.38 11.87 -2.88
N GLY A 67 -12.23 11.99 -1.56
CA GLY A 67 -11.38 11.08 -0.80
C GLY A 67 -11.98 9.69 -0.73
N PHE A 68 -11.18 8.71 -0.32
CA PHE A 68 -11.58 7.32 -0.19
C PHE A 68 -10.61 6.50 0.66
N TRP A 69 -11.03 5.32 1.08
CA TRP A 69 -10.16 4.26 1.57
C TRP A 69 -9.82 3.32 0.42
N ALA A 70 -8.54 3.28 0.03
CA ALA A 70 -8.03 2.33 -0.93
C ALA A 70 -7.82 0.98 -0.23
N VAL A 71 -8.63 -0.02 -0.56
CA VAL A 71 -8.64 -1.34 0.07
C VAL A 71 -7.84 -2.32 -0.78
N PHE A 72 -6.92 -3.02 -0.13
CA PHE A 72 -6.00 -3.95 -0.76
C PHE A 72 -6.08 -5.33 -0.10
N LEU A 73 -5.69 -6.36 -0.85
CA LEU A 73 -5.33 -7.68 -0.33
C LEU A 73 -3.84 -7.91 -0.53
N LEU A 74 -3.13 -8.29 0.53
CA LEU A 74 -1.84 -8.98 0.40
C LEU A 74 -2.13 -10.44 0.04
N CYS A 75 -1.68 -10.83 -1.13
CA CYS A 75 -1.91 -12.15 -1.70
C CYS A 75 -0.80 -13.10 -1.31
N ASP A 76 0.44 -12.72 -1.61
CA ASP A 76 1.61 -13.54 -1.34
C ASP A 76 2.75 -12.66 -0.82
N LEU A 77 3.66 -13.29 -0.09
CA LEU A 77 4.86 -12.67 0.43
C LEU A 77 6.06 -13.57 0.19
N ASP A 78 7.05 -13.04 -0.53
CA ASP A 78 8.33 -13.70 -0.78
C ASP A 78 9.41 -13.11 0.13
N VAL A 79 9.81 -13.89 1.13
CA VAL A 79 10.89 -13.61 2.09
C VAL A 79 12.07 -14.57 1.83
N THR A 80 12.26 -15.03 0.59
CA THR A 80 13.34 -15.97 0.22
C THR A 80 14.66 -15.28 -0.18
N GLY A 81 14.71 -13.95 -0.09
CA GLY A 81 15.95 -13.19 -0.30
C GLY A 81 17.09 -13.74 0.56
N ALA A 82 18.25 -13.98 -0.07
CA ALA A 82 19.36 -14.76 0.48
C ALA A 82 19.86 -14.31 1.87
N ASN A 83 19.70 -13.03 2.23
CA ASN A 83 20.14 -12.50 3.53
C ASN A 83 18.98 -12.03 4.43
N ILE A 84 17.75 -12.46 4.17
CA ILE A 84 16.57 -12.03 4.94
C ILE A 84 16.17 -13.16 5.90
N PRO A 85 16.51 -13.08 7.20
CA PRO A 85 16.13 -14.11 8.16
C PRO A 85 14.64 -14.03 8.52
N SER A 86 14.08 -12.82 8.53
CA SER A 86 12.68 -12.57 8.79
C SER A 86 12.27 -11.19 8.28
N PHE A 87 10.97 -11.00 8.08
CA PHE A 87 10.34 -9.75 7.72
C PHE A 87 9.23 -9.42 8.71
N TYR A 88 9.27 -8.21 9.27
CA TYR A 88 8.17 -7.68 10.09
C TYR A 88 7.21 -6.92 9.18
N PHE A 89 6.05 -7.52 8.92
CA PHE A 89 4.93 -6.88 8.25
C PHE A 89 4.18 -5.97 9.22
N ASP A 90 3.84 -4.78 8.75
CA ASP A 90 3.11 -3.74 9.49
C ASP A 90 2.25 -2.95 8.49
N ALA A 91 0.93 -3.09 8.57
CA ALA A 91 0.00 -2.45 7.66
C ALA A 91 0.12 -0.91 7.69
N ASP A 92 0.51 -0.33 8.82
CA ASP A 92 0.68 1.12 8.96
C ASP A 92 1.95 1.64 8.28
N ARG A 93 2.80 0.76 7.73
CA ARG A 93 3.94 1.11 6.88
C ARG A 93 3.62 1.05 5.39
N LEU A 94 2.42 0.63 5.01
CA LEU A 94 1.98 0.65 3.62
C LEU A 94 1.58 2.06 3.22
N ARG A 95 2.02 2.45 2.02
CA ARG A 95 1.71 3.72 1.41
C ARG A 95 1.12 3.52 0.04
N VAL A 96 0.03 4.22 -0.24
CA VAL A 96 -0.37 4.46 -1.63
C VAL A 96 0.55 5.55 -2.16
N GLN A 97 1.24 5.25 -3.26
CA GLN A 97 2.07 6.20 -3.99
C GLN A 97 1.33 6.65 -5.25
N TYR A 98 1.08 7.96 -5.36
CA TYR A 98 0.47 8.59 -6.52
C TYR A 98 1.24 9.84 -6.90
N GLY A 99 1.91 9.82 -8.05
CA GLY A 99 2.94 10.81 -8.39
C GLY A 99 4.00 10.91 -7.28
N ASP A 100 4.24 12.13 -6.80
CA ASP A 100 5.17 12.42 -5.70
C ASP A 100 4.51 12.28 -4.31
N GLN A 101 3.19 12.07 -4.26
CA GLN A 101 2.47 11.99 -3.00
C GLN A 101 2.43 10.56 -2.46
N ARG A 102 2.39 10.48 -1.12
CA ARG A 102 2.22 9.24 -0.38
C ARG A 102 1.13 9.40 0.66
N TYR A 103 0.22 8.44 0.69
CA TYR A 103 -0.87 8.36 1.65
C TYR A 103 -0.69 7.12 2.52
N GLY A 104 -1.17 7.15 3.76
CA GLY A 104 -0.87 6.14 4.76
C GLY A 104 -2.02 5.94 5.74
N PRO A 105 -1.75 5.69 7.02
CA PRO A 105 -2.78 5.48 8.02
C PRO A 105 -3.64 6.74 8.22
N LEU A 106 -4.81 6.54 8.83
CA LEU A 106 -5.71 7.62 9.21
C LEU A 106 -4.98 8.63 10.11
N ARG A 107 -5.24 9.92 9.90
CA ARG A 107 -4.66 11.00 10.71
C ARG A 107 -5.74 11.83 11.41
N PRO A 108 -5.42 12.50 12.51
CA PRO A 108 -6.32 13.47 13.13
C PRO A 108 -6.73 14.57 12.14
N TYR A 109 -7.97 15.03 12.23
CA TYR A 109 -8.53 16.14 11.43
C TYR A 109 -8.55 15.87 9.92
N THR A 110 -8.70 14.61 9.53
CA THR A 110 -8.73 14.22 8.12
C THR A 110 -9.98 13.47 7.73
N LEU A 111 -10.94 13.28 8.63
CA LEU A 111 -12.13 12.48 8.42
C LEU A 111 -13.35 13.20 9.02
N ARG A 112 -14.46 13.20 8.29
CA ARG A 112 -15.74 13.78 8.71
C ARG A 112 -16.58 12.74 9.44
N LEU A 113 -17.28 13.19 10.45
CA LEU A 113 -18.16 12.38 11.28
C LEU A 113 -19.60 12.62 10.84
N GLU A 114 -20.24 11.56 10.33
CA GLU A 114 -21.58 11.64 9.78
C GLU A 114 -21.73 12.71 8.68
N ASP A 115 -22.96 13.17 8.39
CA ASP A 115 -23.21 14.25 7.44
C ASP A 115 -22.99 15.65 8.05
N THR A 116 -22.21 15.75 9.12
CA THR A 116 -21.95 17.00 9.84
C THR A 116 -20.69 17.71 9.33
N ALA A 117 -20.42 18.90 9.89
CA ALA A 117 -19.14 19.59 9.73
C ALA A 117 -18.08 19.09 10.72
N ASP A 118 -18.43 18.17 11.64
CA ASP A 118 -17.50 17.68 12.64
C ASP A 118 -16.46 16.77 11.99
N ILE A 119 -15.22 16.91 12.48
CA ILE A 119 -14.07 16.13 12.04
C ILE A 119 -13.49 15.34 13.21
N ASN A 120 -12.80 14.25 12.89
CA ASN A 120 -12.09 13.47 13.90
C ASN A 120 -10.99 14.31 14.58
N SER A 121 -10.85 14.14 15.89
CA SER A 121 -9.78 14.72 16.68
C SER A 121 -8.68 13.69 16.96
N ARG A 122 -7.62 14.13 17.64
CA ARG A 122 -6.55 13.24 18.12
C ARG A 122 -7.05 12.16 19.07
N PHE A 123 -8.12 12.42 19.83
CA PHE A 123 -8.70 11.47 20.78
C PHE A 123 -9.64 10.46 20.13
N ASP A 124 -10.17 10.80 18.94
CA ASP A 124 -11.12 9.96 18.21
C ASP A 124 -10.41 9.01 17.24
N THR A 125 -9.20 9.39 16.79
CA THR A 125 -8.55 8.80 15.61
C THR A 125 -8.31 7.30 15.75
N ASP A 126 -7.80 6.83 16.90
CA ASP A 126 -7.46 5.42 17.09
C ASP A 126 -8.73 4.56 17.15
N ALA A 127 -9.74 4.99 17.92
CA ALA A 127 -11.03 4.29 17.99
C ALA A 127 -11.72 4.20 16.62
N LEU A 128 -11.66 5.26 15.82
CA LEU A 128 -12.18 5.26 14.45
C LEU A 128 -11.36 4.38 13.52
N ALA A 129 -10.02 4.38 13.64
CA ALA A 129 -9.16 3.54 12.83
C ALA A 129 -9.42 2.05 13.08
N ASP A 130 -9.61 1.66 14.35
CA ASP A 130 -9.96 0.29 14.74
C ASP A 130 -11.34 -0.11 14.23
N ALA A 131 -12.34 0.77 14.36
CA ALA A 131 -13.69 0.51 13.86
C ALA A 131 -13.72 0.37 12.32
N ILE A 132 -12.99 1.24 11.61
CA ILE A 132 -12.81 1.16 10.15
C ILE A 132 -12.13 -0.16 9.76
N ALA A 133 -11.09 -0.55 10.50
CA ALA A 133 -10.40 -1.82 10.26
C ALA A 133 -11.33 -3.02 10.44
N ALA A 134 -12.16 -3.01 11.49
CA ALA A 134 -13.13 -4.06 11.76
C ALA A 134 -14.18 -4.15 10.64
N GLU A 135 -14.74 -3.01 10.21
CA GLU A 135 -15.78 -2.99 9.17
C GLU A 135 -15.23 -3.44 7.80
N LEU A 136 -14.01 -3.04 7.47
CA LEU A 136 -13.35 -3.49 6.25
C LEU A 136 -12.84 -4.93 6.33
N GLN A 137 -12.97 -5.62 7.48
CA GLN A 137 -12.44 -6.97 7.74
C GLN A 137 -10.93 -7.05 7.51
N ARG A 138 -10.18 -6.14 8.14
CA ARG A 138 -8.72 -6.09 8.06
C ARG A 138 -8.12 -7.42 8.56
N GLY A 139 -7.09 -7.91 7.86
CA GLY A 139 -6.22 -8.97 8.35
C GLY A 139 -5.38 -8.51 9.56
N PRO A 140 -4.35 -9.27 9.97
CA PRO A 140 -3.48 -8.83 11.06
C PRO A 140 -2.83 -7.47 10.73
N SER A 141 -2.83 -6.55 11.70
CA SER A 141 -2.17 -5.25 11.57
C SER A 141 -0.65 -5.39 11.48
N SER A 142 -0.08 -6.41 12.14
CA SER A 142 1.32 -6.78 12.03
C SER A 142 1.55 -8.28 12.16
N GLN A 143 2.62 -8.77 11.56
CA GLN A 143 3.03 -10.17 11.65
C GLN A 143 4.52 -10.33 11.32
N VAL A 144 5.19 -11.25 12.02
CA VAL A 144 6.56 -11.66 11.65
C VAL A 144 6.49 -12.86 10.72
N PHE A 145 7.12 -12.73 9.56
CA PHE A 145 7.35 -13.82 8.61
C PHE A 145 8.81 -14.25 8.69
N ARG A 146 9.06 -15.53 8.91
CA ARG A 146 10.42 -16.09 8.79
C ARG A 146 10.82 -16.20 7.33
N HIS A 147 12.09 -16.42 7.05
CA HIS A 147 12.57 -16.75 5.71
C HIS A 147 11.70 -17.84 5.05
N GLY A 148 11.22 -17.56 3.83
CA GLY A 148 10.33 -18.47 3.09
C GLY A 148 9.34 -17.74 2.18
N TYR A 149 8.56 -18.53 1.44
CA TYR A 149 7.47 -18.04 0.60
C TYR A 149 6.12 -18.35 1.27
N TYR A 150 5.25 -17.34 1.32
CA TYR A 150 3.93 -17.44 1.94
C TYR A 150 2.87 -17.09 0.91
N ALA A 151 2.13 -18.10 0.46
CA ALA A 151 1.04 -17.93 -0.48
C ALA A 151 -0.30 -17.75 0.25
N GLN A 152 -1.30 -17.22 -0.45
CA GLN A 152 -2.71 -17.21 -0.01
C GLN A 152 -2.92 -16.52 1.36
N LEU A 153 -2.21 -15.43 1.61
CA LEU A 153 -2.31 -14.70 2.89
C LEU A 153 -3.70 -14.10 3.08
N HIS A 154 -4.29 -13.54 2.03
CA HIS A 154 -5.58 -12.84 2.08
C HIS A 154 -5.64 -11.71 3.13
N TYR A 155 -4.51 -11.06 3.43
CA TYR A 155 -4.51 -9.98 4.44
C TYR A 155 -5.08 -8.73 3.83
N ARG A 156 -6.30 -8.40 4.22
CA ARG A 156 -6.94 -7.18 3.79
C ARG A 156 -6.43 -6.01 4.62
N PHE A 157 -6.19 -4.88 3.99
CA PHE A 157 -5.87 -3.62 4.66
C PHE A 157 -6.35 -2.45 3.83
N ALA A 158 -6.36 -1.26 4.42
CA ALA A 158 -6.80 -0.06 3.74
C ALA A 158 -5.83 1.09 4.01
N VAL A 159 -5.59 1.89 2.98
CA VAL A 159 -4.81 3.12 3.06
C VAL A 159 -5.75 4.30 2.83
N TYR A 160 -5.68 5.30 3.69
CA TYR A 160 -6.60 6.44 3.62
C TYR A 160 -6.09 7.52 2.68
N VAL A 161 -6.84 7.82 1.62
CA VAL A 161 -6.57 8.86 0.64
C VAL A 161 -7.55 10.03 0.90
N PRO A 162 -7.11 11.11 1.56
CA PRO A 162 -8.04 12.11 2.11
C PRO A 162 -8.59 13.11 1.09
N ARG A 163 -8.21 13.01 -0.18
CA ARG A 163 -8.49 14.01 -1.24
C ARG A 163 -8.53 13.40 -2.62
N ALA A 164 -9.09 14.15 -3.57
CA ALA A 164 -9.04 13.82 -4.99
C ALA A 164 -7.60 13.54 -5.46
N LEU A 165 -7.44 12.50 -6.27
CA LEU A 165 -6.20 12.23 -7.01
C LEU A 165 -6.36 12.80 -8.43
N PRO A 166 -5.54 13.79 -8.83
CA PRO A 166 -5.62 14.36 -10.18
C PRO A 166 -5.44 13.29 -11.25
N ASP A 167 -6.30 13.29 -12.28
CA ASP A 167 -6.26 12.36 -13.42
C ASP A 167 -6.41 10.86 -13.07
N TYR A 168 -6.82 10.54 -11.83
CA TYR A 168 -7.05 9.15 -11.44
C TYR A 168 -8.36 8.63 -12.01
N SER A 169 -8.27 7.62 -12.87
CA SER A 169 -9.42 7.07 -13.60
C SER A 169 -9.99 5.77 -13.02
N GLY A 170 -9.57 5.41 -11.81
CA GLY A 170 -9.93 4.13 -11.18
C GLY A 170 -8.96 2.99 -11.49
N ASP A 171 -7.73 3.31 -11.90
CA ASP A 171 -6.68 2.31 -12.12
C ASP A 171 -6.16 1.70 -10.81
N GLN A 172 -5.34 0.64 -10.91
CA GLN A 172 -4.64 0.12 -9.73
C GLN A 172 -3.68 1.18 -9.15
N LEU A 173 -3.87 1.51 -7.86
CA LEU A 173 -2.96 2.36 -7.12
C LEU A 173 -1.71 1.58 -6.69
N ARG A 174 -0.54 2.22 -6.84
CA ARG A 174 0.73 1.60 -6.48
C ARG A 174 0.93 1.63 -4.98
N LEU A 175 1.28 0.48 -4.40
CA LEU A 175 1.76 0.40 -3.03
C LEU A 175 3.27 0.58 -2.92
N ARG A 176 3.70 1.12 -1.79
CA ARG A 176 5.07 1.15 -1.30
C ARG A 176 5.06 0.76 0.17
N TYR A 177 6.11 0.11 0.64
CA TYR A 177 6.27 -0.25 2.04
C TYR A 177 7.46 0.50 2.66
N GLU A 178 7.24 1.14 3.81
CA GLU A 178 8.24 1.97 4.50
C GLU A 178 8.99 1.24 5.63
N GLY A 179 8.93 -0.10 5.68
CA GLY A 179 9.54 -0.91 6.73
C GLY A 179 10.78 -1.73 6.34
N GLY A 180 11.35 -1.55 5.14
CA GLY A 180 12.53 -2.27 4.67
C GLY A 180 12.71 -2.23 3.16
N GLN A 181 13.73 -2.91 2.66
CA GLN A 181 13.90 -3.13 1.22
C GLN A 181 12.80 -4.07 0.73
N THR A 182 11.85 -3.51 0.01
CA THR A 182 10.64 -4.20 -0.41
C THR A 182 10.27 -3.81 -1.83
N LEU A 183 9.68 -4.76 -2.54
CA LEU A 183 9.07 -4.56 -3.84
C LEU A 183 7.59 -4.95 -3.74
N ALA A 184 6.69 -3.99 -3.90
CA ALA A 184 5.26 -4.26 -3.91
C ALA A 184 4.77 -4.38 -5.35
N LEU A 185 4.25 -5.56 -5.71
CA LEU A 185 3.80 -5.92 -7.04
C LEU A 185 2.28 -6.10 -7.03
N GLY A 186 1.59 -5.20 -7.71
CA GLY A 186 0.15 -5.33 -7.91
C GLY A 186 -0.16 -6.14 -9.16
N ASN A 187 -1.30 -6.83 -9.19
CA ASN A 187 -1.73 -7.65 -10.34
C ASN A 187 -2.35 -6.85 -11.51
N GLY A 188 -2.49 -5.53 -11.36
CA GLY A 188 -2.89 -4.61 -12.42
C GLY A 188 -4.40 -4.49 -12.65
N TYR A 189 -5.22 -5.26 -11.92
CA TYR A 189 -6.66 -5.16 -12.02
C TYR A 189 -7.17 -3.86 -11.40
N PRO A 190 -8.13 -3.17 -12.06
CA PRO A 190 -8.74 -1.99 -11.48
C PRO A 190 -9.59 -2.38 -10.25
N PRO A 191 -9.56 -1.57 -9.17
CA PRO A 191 -10.46 -1.74 -8.03
C PRO A 191 -11.93 -1.54 -8.44
N ALA A 192 -12.84 -2.10 -7.65
CA ALA A 192 -14.23 -1.66 -7.67
C ALA A 192 -14.38 -0.28 -7.02
N ASP A 193 -15.34 0.51 -7.47
CA ASP A 193 -15.69 1.78 -6.83
C ASP A 193 -16.94 1.58 -5.96
N ILE A 194 -16.80 1.80 -4.67
CA ILE A 194 -17.81 1.46 -3.65
C ILE A 194 -18.24 2.73 -2.93
N ALA A 195 -19.50 3.11 -3.14
CA ALA A 195 -20.09 4.28 -2.49
C ALA A 195 -20.05 4.15 -0.96
N ASN A 196 -20.44 2.99 -0.43
CA ASN A 196 -20.41 2.72 1.00
C ASN A 196 -20.09 1.26 1.33
N ALA A 197 -19.23 1.02 2.32
CA ALA A 197 -19.02 -0.28 2.94
C ALA A 197 -19.72 -0.34 4.29
N GLY A 198 -20.27 -1.50 4.64
CA GLY A 198 -20.96 -1.73 5.90
C GLY A 198 -22.41 -2.19 5.74
N PRO A 199 -23.26 -2.07 6.78
CA PRO A 199 -24.65 -2.51 6.74
C PRO A 199 -25.42 -1.91 5.55
N GLY A 200 -25.96 -2.77 4.69
CA GLY A 200 -26.77 -2.36 3.53
C GLY A 200 -25.97 -1.85 2.32
N GLY A 201 -24.64 -1.74 2.41
CA GLY A 201 -23.76 -1.47 1.27
C GLY A 201 -23.39 -2.74 0.49
N PRO A 202 -22.87 -2.61 -0.75
CA PRO A 202 -22.28 -3.74 -1.45
C PRO A 202 -21.04 -4.22 -0.68
N GLY A 203 -20.95 -5.52 -0.40
CA GLY A 203 -19.77 -6.10 0.23
C GLY A 203 -18.51 -5.94 -0.64
N ILE A 204 -17.34 -5.91 -0.01
CA ILE A 204 -16.05 -5.86 -0.73
C ILE A 204 -15.69 -7.28 -1.17
N ALA A 205 -15.88 -7.58 -2.44
CA ALA A 205 -15.44 -8.84 -3.02
C ALA A 205 -13.91 -8.91 -2.99
N ALA A 206 -13.36 -9.79 -2.16
CA ALA A 206 -11.93 -9.87 -1.96
C ALA A 206 -11.44 -11.31 -2.18
N ARG A 207 -10.87 -11.54 -3.36
CA ARG A 207 -10.05 -12.72 -3.65
C ARG A 207 -8.86 -12.29 -4.48
N CYS A 208 -7.71 -12.90 -4.24
CA CYS A 208 -6.55 -12.71 -5.08
C CYS A 208 -6.84 -13.31 -6.45
N LEU A 209 -6.80 -12.47 -7.47
CA LEU A 209 -6.91 -12.88 -8.86
C LEU A 209 -5.54 -13.36 -9.35
N PRO A 210 -5.52 -14.39 -10.23
CA PRO A 210 -4.29 -14.89 -10.84
C PRO A 210 -3.59 -13.84 -11.70
#